data_AF-R9B5R4-F1
#
_entry.id   AF-R9B5R4-F1
#
_cell.length_a   1.000
_cell.length_b   1.000
_cell.length_c   1.000
_cell.angle_alpha   90.00
_cell.angle_beta   90.00
_cell.angle_gamma   90.00
#
_symmetry.space_group_name_H-M   'P 1'
#
loop_
_entity.id
_entity.type
_entity.pdbx_description
1 polymer ?
#
loop_
_entity_poly.entity_id
_entity_poly.type
_entity_poly.pdbx_seq_one_letter_code
_entity_poly.pdbx_strand_id
1 'polypeptide(L)' 'MDEVPQPRNRAWRRKQKFLFRGRDCRHSSFCWKPPKQWKYLYTRQDKLARARQLRIEYPRISKAKYLREADFNYWI' A
#
# COMPACT_ATOMS: atom_id res chain seq x y z
N MET A 1 14.61 -6.41 -44.96
CA MET A 1 14.08 -5.71 -43.77
C MET A 1 14.48 -6.56 -42.59
N ASP A 2 15.68 -6.32 -42.06
CA ASP A 2 16.31 -7.20 -41.08
C ASP A 2 15.54 -7.14 -39.75
N GLU A 3 15.03 -8.29 -39.34
CA GLU A 3 14.47 -8.51 -38.01
C GLU A 3 15.62 -8.44 -37.00
N VAL A 4 15.92 -7.25 -36.49
CA VAL A 4 16.81 -7.11 -35.32
C VAL A 4 16.13 -7.86 -34.18
N PRO A 5 16.71 -8.96 -33.67
CA PRO A 5 16.12 -9.67 -32.54
C PRO A 5 16.15 -8.70 -31.36
N GLN A 6 14.98 -8.17 -30.98
CA GLN A 6 14.90 -7.28 -29.82
C GLN A 6 15.47 -8.04 -28.62
N PRO A 7 16.60 -7.61 -28.06
CA PRO A 7 17.21 -8.37 -27.00
C PRO A 7 16.24 -8.27 -25.82
N ARG A 8 15.73 -9.42 -25.35
CA ARG A 8 14.81 -9.55 -24.22
C ARG A 8 15.53 -9.25 -22.89
N ASN A 9 16.24 -8.13 -22.87
CA ASN A 9 17.07 -7.63 -21.79
C ASN A 9 16.21 -7.17 -20.61
N ARG A 10 16.87 -6.88 -19.48
CA ARG A 10 16.20 -6.44 -18.25
C ARG A 10 15.29 -5.24 -18.48
N ALA A 11 15.70 -4.28 -19.32
CA ALA A 11 14.90 -3.13 -19.70
C ALA A 11 13.60 -3.53 -20.43
N TRP A 12 13.69 -4.45 -21.39
CA TRP A 12 12.54 -4.98 -22.11
C TRP A 12 11.57 -5.70 -21.16
N ARG A 13 12.07 -6.57 -20.28
CA ARG A 13 11.23 -7.26 -19.27
C ARG A 13 10.51 -6.28 -18.35
N ARG A 14 11.16 -5.19 -17.93
CA ARG A 14 10.54 -4.13 -17.12
C ARG A 14 9.47 -3.37 -17.90
N LYS A 15 9.73 -3.02 -19.16
CA LYS A 15 8.74 -2.36 -20.05
C LYS A 15 7.52 -3.25 -20.29
N GLN A 16 7.72 -4.54 -20.54
CA GLN A 16 6.64 -5.51 -20.74
C GLN A 16 5.81 -5.68 -19.46
N LYS A 17 6.47 -5.84 -18.30
CA LYS A 17 5.79 -5.87 -16.99
C LYS A 17 5.02 -4.58 -16.72
N PHE A 18 5.53 -3.43 -17.17
CA PHE A 18 4.82 -2.15 -17.08
C PHE A 18 3.59 -2.15 -18.01
N LEU A 19 3.71 -2.48 -19.29
CA LEU A 19 2.59 -2.42 -20.24
C LEU A 19 1.47 -3.42 -19.92
N PHE A 20 1.82 -4.60 -19.43
CA PHE A 20 0.90 -5.70 -19.15
C PHE A 20 0.63 -5.94 -17.67
N ARG A 21 1.06 -5.04 -16.77
CA ARG A 21 0.45 -5.00 -15.43
C ARG A 21 -1.00 -4.57 -15.68
N GLY A 22 -1.98 -5.43 -15.40
CA GLY A 22 -3.39 -5.09 -15.61
C GLY A 22 -3.74 -3.70 -15.04
N ARG A 23 -4.85 -3.12 -15.51
CA ARG A 23 -5.34 -1.78 -15.09
C ARG A 23 -5.48 -1.63 -13.56
N ASP A 24 -5.40 -2.73 -12.81
CA ASP A 24 -5.49 -2.82 -11.36
C ASP A 24 -4.19 -2.53 -10.59
N CYS A 25 -3.15 -1.97 -11.20
CA CYS A 25 -2.17 -1.20 -10.42
C CYS A 25 -2.83 0.11 -9.96
N ARG A 26 -3.62 -0.02 -8.89
CA ARG A 26 -4.44 0.98 -8.17
C ARG A 26 -3.77 2.35 -8.04
N HIS A 27 -3.77 3.11 -9.13
CA HIS A 27 -3.67 4.56 -9.19
C HIS A 27 -4.99 5.14 -9.71
N SER A 28 -6.10 4.42 -9.56
CA SER A 28 -7.35 5.15 -9.33
C SER A 28 -7.15 5.83 -7.99
N SER A 29 -6.65 7.07 -8.03
CA SER A 29 -6.93 8.05 -7.01
C SER A 29 -8.44 8.05 -6.91
N PHE A 30 -8.98 7.25 -6.00
CA PHE A 30 -10.36 7.40 -5.56
C PHE A 30 -10.42 8.87 -5.14
N CYS A 31 -10.93 9.74 -6.00
CA CYS A 31 -11.01 11.18 -5.76
C CYS A 31 -11.82 11.46 -4.49
N TRP A 32 -12.54 10.45 -4.01
CA TRP A 32 -13.34 10.43 -2.81
C TRP A 32 -12.75 9.46 -1.80
N LYS A 33 -12.41 9.96 -0.61
CA LYS A 33 -12.12 9.08 0.53
C LYS A 33 -13.40 8.27 0.81
N PRO A 34 -13.33 6.95 1.00
CA PRO A 34 -14.50 6.17 1.39
C PRO A 34 -15.06 6.71 2.72
N PRO A 35 -16.38 6.62 2.94
CA PRO A 35 -17.01 7.12 4.16
C PRO A 35 -16.41 6.45 5.40
N LYS A 36 -16.30 7.24 6.49
CA LYS A 36 -15.78 6.77 7.78
C LYS A 36 -16.60 5.58 8.26
N GLN A 37 -15.95 4.43 8.50
CA GLN A 37 -16.61 3.27 9.07
C GLN A 37 -16.77 3.44 10.60
N TRP A 38 -17.92 3.98 11.03
CA TRP A 38 -18.24 4.27 12.43
C TRP A 38 -18.19 3.05 13.36
N LYS A 39 -18.41 1.84 12.84
CA LYS A 39 -18.22 0.56 13.58
C LYS A 39 -16.84 0.41 14.23
N TYR A 40 -15.80 1.03 13.67
CA TYR A 40 -14.46 1.01 14.26
C TYR A 40 -14.27 2.02 15.40
N LEU A 41 -15.21 2.94 15.60
CA LEU A 41 -15.19 3.94 16.67
C LEU A 41 -15.75 3.32 17.96
N TYR A 42 -16.90 2.64 17.87
CA TYR A 42 -17.54 2.00 19.03
C TYR A 42 -16.71 0.82 19.58
N THR A 43 -16.02 0.08 18.70
CA THR A 43 -15.11 -1.02 19.11
C THR A 43 -13.73 -0.53 19.56
N ARG A 44 -13.45 0.78 19.52
CA ARG A 44 -12.12 1.30 19.84
C ARG A 44 -11.77 1.10 21.31
N GLN A 45 -12.75 1.23 22.20
CA GLN A 45 -12.56 1.02 23.64
C GLN A 45 -12.10 -0.40 23.96
N ASP A 46 -12.76 -1.41 23.39
CA ASP A 46 -12.42 -2.82 23.62
C ASP A 46 -11.02 -3.18 23.08
N LYS A 47 -10.66 -2.61 21.92
CA LYS A 47 -9.33 -2.81 21.34
C LYS A 47 -8.23 -2.18 22.18
N LEU A 48 -8.49 -1.02 22.79
CA LEU A 48 -7.56 -0.39 23.74
C LEU A 48 -7.42 -1.22 25.02
N ALA A 49 -8.52 -1.77 25.53
CA ALA A 49 -8.48 -2.68 26.68
C ALA A 49 -7.64 -3.93 26.37
N ARG A 50 -7.84 -4.54 25.20
CA ARG A 50 -7.07 -5.71 24.77
C ARG A 50 -5.59 -5.42 24.55
N ALA A 51 -5.25 -4.27 23.97
CA ALA A 51 -3.86 -3.86 23.80
C ALA A 51 -3.15 -3.68 25.15
N ARG A 52 -3.83 -3.06 26.13
CA ARG A 52 -3.32 -2.96 27.52
C ARG A 52 -3.10 -4.33 28.15
N GLN A 53 -4.02 -5.27 27.98
CA GLN A 53 -3.86 -6.65 28.48
C GLN A 53 -2.63 -7.33 27.90
N LEU A 54 -2.41 -7.16 26.59
CA LEU A 54 -1.26 -7.73 25.88
C LEU A 54 0.04 -6.94 26.06
N ARG A 55 0.03 -5.85 26.85
CA ARG A 55 1.16 -4.92 27.06
C ARG A 55 1.77 -4.40 25.74
N ILE A 56 0.93 -4.22 24.72
CA ILE A 56 1.30 -3.61 23.44
C ILE A 56 0.60 -2.26 23.28
N GLU A 57 1.25 -1.32 22.59
CA GLU A 57 0.58 -0.07 22.22
C GLU A 57 -0.40 -0.32 21.08
N TYR A 58 -1.66 0.10 21.26
CA TYR A 58 -2.63 0.08 20.18
C TYR A 58 -2.26 1.13 19.11
N PRO A 59 -2.22 0.77 17.82
CA PRO A 59 -1.78 1.69 16.78
C PRO A 59 -2.66 2.94 16.72
N ARG A 60 -2.06 4.09 17.06
CA ARG A 60 -2.68 5.42 16.92
C ARG A 60 -2.73 5.88 15.47
N ILE A 61 -1.75 5.41 14.69
CA ILE A 61 -1.56 5.69 13.28
C ILE A 61 -2.13 4.53 12.47
N SER A 62 -2.81 4.81 11.35
CA SER A 62 -3.30 3.74 10.48
C SER A 62 -2.11 2.98 9.88
N LYS A 63 -2.25 1.67 9.67
CA LYS A 63 -1.20 0.84 9.03
C LYS A 63 -0.68 1.46 7.73
N ALA A 64 -1.56 2.05 6.93
CA ALA A 64 -1.18 2.72 5.68
C ALA A 64 -0.32 3.98 5.90
N LYS A 65 -0.59 4.77 6.95
CA LYS A 65 0.23 5.94 7.30
C LYS A 65 1.58 5.50 7.87
N TYR A 66 1.60 4.50 8.75
CA TYR A 66 2.84 3.91 9.28
C TYR A 66 3.74 3.38 8.15
N LEU A 67 3.20 2.63 7.20
CA LEU A 67 3.98 2.12 6.06
C LEU A 67 4.54 3.25 5.20
N ARG A 68 3.75 4.32 4.95
CA ARG A 68 4.21 5.47 4.20
C ARG A 68 5.32 6.25 4.92
N GLU A 69 5.23 6.37 6.24
CA GLU A 69 6.27 6.98 7.08
C GLU A 69 7.53 6.11 7.12
N ALA A 70 7.38 4.78 7.24
CA ALA A 70 8.50 3.84 7.19
C ALA A 70 9.22 3.88 5.83
N ASP A 71 8.47 3.91 4.72
CA ASP A 71 9.03 4.08 3.38
C ASP A 71 9.79 5.41 3.26
N PHE A 72 9.24 6.51 3.77
CA PHE A 72 9.92 7.82 3.75
C PHE A 72 11.21 7.83 4.59
N ASN A 73 11.16 7.26 5.79
CA ASN A 73 12.29 7.23 6.73
C ASN A 73 13.41 6.25 6.31
N TYR A 74 13.13 5.25 5.47
CA TYR A 74 14.14 4.31 4.97
C TYR A 74 15.19 4.97 4.06
N TRP A 75 14.84 6.10 3.44
CA TRP A 75 15.71 6.81 2.49
C TRP A 75 16.48 8.00 3.10
N ILE A 76 16.39 8.19 4.42
CA ILE A 76 17.18 9.15 5.21
C ILE A 76 18.30 8.37 5.89
#